data_AF-G9NZ10-F1
#
_entry.id   AF-G9NZ10-F1
#
_cell.length_a   1.000
_cell.length_b   1.000
_cell.length_c   1.000
_cell.angle_alpha   90.00
_cell.angle_beta   90.00
_cell.angle_gamma   90.00
#
_symmetry.space_group_name_H-M   'P 1'
#
loop_
_entity.id
_entity.type
_entity.pdbx_description
1 polymer ?
#
loop_
_entity_poly.entity_id
_entity_poly.type
_entity_poly.pdbx_seq_one_letter_code
_entity_poly.pdbx_strand_id
1 'polypeptide(L)'
;MHFILAVPLSFAGLALAVSNPSGQKVTSSAAFSSGAGNNNNANIFDGTGNGGSDTYRCYYGGWQSFPPVSEWIEFDAMWNNSKTAMAQSCANLGIGSCSNGAGAFGPGNSGEQTGLIWNAIQQVAQTSLVDHRFILATILQESIGCVNVCPSTNPDPSQPDNPGLMQSDGGATFVGNSASDSSQQSSITQMVIDGTQGTSLGDGLVQCINQYGNIYEAARCYNSGSVNSGNLNDGEGATASYVNDIANRMTGWLYSDSKFNQC
;
A
#
# COMPACT_ATOMS: atom_id res chain seq x y z
N MET A 1 47.38 19.91 -23.09
CA MET A 1 46.81 18.78 -22.34
C MET A 1 45.69 19.33 -21.46
N HIS A 2 44.45 19.31 -21.94
CA HIS A 2 43.26 19.62 -21.14
C HIS A 2 42.19 18.63 -21.56
N PHE A 3 42.05 17.57 -20.75
CA PHE A 3 40.97 16.60 -20.87
C PHE A 3 39.73 17.24 -20.26
N ILE A 4 38.70 17.49 -21.07
CA ILE A 4 37.35 17.75 -20.58
C ILE A 4 36.71 16.36 -20.41
N LEU A 5 36.58 15.90 -19.17
CA LEU A 5 35.74 14.76 -18.84
C LEU A 5 34.28 15.17 -19.04
N ALA A 6 33.62 14.57 -20.02
CA ALA A 6 32.17 14.52 -20.06
C ALA A 6 31.72 13.46 -19.04
N VAL A 7 31.14 13.91 -17.94
CA VAL A 7 30.38 13.04 -17.04
C VAL A 7 29.02 12.79 -17.70
N PRO A 8 28.60 11.54 -17.95
CA PRO A 8 27.25 11.30 -18.41
C PRO A 8 26.29 11.58 -17.25
N LEU A 9 25.37 12.55 -17.45
CA LEU A 9 24.19 12.67 -16.62
C LEU A 9 23.38 11.38 -16.77
N SER A 10 23.35 10.58 -15.71
CA SER A 10 22.37 9.52 -15.53
C SER A 10 20.99 10.18 -15.47
N PHE A 11 20.22 10.08 -16.54
CA PHE A 11 18.77 10.30 -16.47
C PHE A 11 18.17 9.07 -15.79
N ALA A 12 18.08 9.09 -14.46
CA ALA A 12 17.06 8.34 -13.77
C ALA A 12 15.71 8.81 -14.32
N GLY A 13 14.89 7.88 -14.79
CA GLY A 13 13.68 8.17 -15.55
C GLY A 13 12.79 9.16 -14.81
N LEU A 14 12.46 10.26 -15.49
CA LEU A 14 11.40 11.15 -15.02
C LEU A 14 10.12 10.31 -14.90
N ALA A 15 9.65 10.11 -13.66
CA ALA A 15 8.27 9.74 -13.42
C ALA A 15 7.38 10.73 -14.19
N LEU A 16 6.55 10.22 -15.09
CA LEU A 16 5.58 11.04 -15.80
C LEU A 16 4.69 11.71 -14.75
N ALA A 17 4.56 13.05 -14.82
CA ALA A 17 3.67 13.80 -13.94
C ALA A 17 2.27 13.15 -13.94
N VAL A 18 1.81 12.75 -12.76
CA VAL A 18 0.57 12.00 -12.58
C VAL A 18 -0.59 12.99 -12.45
N SER A 19 -1.67 12.80 -13.20
CA SER A 19 -2.93 13.54 -13.02
C SER A 19 -3.80 12.85 -11.96
N ASN A 20 -4.64 13.58 -11.24
CA ASN A 20 -5.59 12.98 -10.29
C ASN A 20 -7.06 13.16 -10.76
N PRO A 21 -7.90 12.10 -10.89
CA PRO A 21 -7.58 10.68 -10.76
C PRO A 21 -6.61 10.18 -11.84
N SER A 22 -5.67 9.36 -11.38
CA SER A 22 -4.58 8.82 -12.18
C SER A 22 -5.05 7.65 -13.04
N GLY A 23 -4.68 7.66 -14.32
CA GLY A 23 -4.92 6.54 -15.24
C GLY A 23 -3.77 5.53 -15.27
N GLN A 24 -2.80 5.64 -14.35
CA GLN A 24 -1.56 4.85 -14.38
C GLN A 24 -1.83 3.37 -14.16
N LYS A 25 -1.05 2.53 -14.86
CA LYS A 25 -1.18 1.07 -14.83
C LYS A 25 0.17 0.39 -14.79
N VAL A 26 0.18 -0.83 -14.26
CA VAL A 26 1.33 -1.73 -14.39
C VAL A 26 1.54 -2.08 -15.87
N THR A 27 2.76 -1.86 -16.35
CA THR A 27 3.21 -2.13 -17.72
C THR A 27 4.43 -3.06 -17.76
N SER A 28 5.12 -3.25 -16.63
CA SER A 28 6.28 -4.12 -16.52
C SER A 28 5.89 -5.60 -16.70
N SER A 29 6.50 -6.29 -17.67
CA SER A 29 6.29 -7.73 -17.89
C SER A 29 6.81 -8.58 -16.72
N ALA A 30 7.88 -8.13 -16.06
CA ALA A 30 8.41 -8.77 -14.86
C ALA A 30 7.39 -8.73 -13.71
N ALA A 31 6.63 -7.63 -13.58
CA ALA A 31 5.57 -7.52 -12.57
C ALA A 31 4.48 -8.59 -12.74
N PHE A 32 4.06 -8.88 -13.97
CA PHE A 32 3.07 -9.93 -14.21
C PHE A 32 3.64 -11.34 -13.96
N SER A 33 4.95 -11.52 -14.11
CA SER A 33 5.61 -12.81 -13.85
C SER A 33 5.84 -13.05 -12.36
N SER A 34 6.10 -11.99 -11.58
CA SER A 34 6.30 -12.06 -10.13
C SER A 34 5.00 -12.04 -9.32
N GLY A 35 3.87 -11.68 -9.95
CA GLY A 35 2.56 -11.53 -9.31
C GLY A 35 2.26 -10.11 -8.82
N ALA A 36 3.17 -9.15 -8.96
CA ALA A 36 2.89 -7.75 -8.62
C ALA A 36 1.85 -7.10 -9.54
N GLY A 37 1.87 -7.49 -10.82
CA GLY A 37 0.84 -7.15 -11.79
C GLY A 37 -0.14 -8.31 -11.97
N ASN A 38 -1.45 -8.02 -12.02
CA ASN A 38 -2.50 -9.03 -12.15
C ASN A 38 -3.55 -8.62 -13.19
N ASN A 39 -3.72 -9.43 -14.23
CA ASN A 39 -4.72 -9.21 -15.29
C ASN A 39 -6.12 -9.74 -14.94
N ASN A 40 -6.24 -10.49 -13.84
CA ASN A 40 -7.47 -11.15 -13.41
C ASN A 40 -7.82 -10.81 -11.96
N ASN A 41 -7.74 -9.53 -11.58
CA ASN A 41 -8.16 -9.04 -10.26
C ASN A 41 -9.66 -9.26 -9.95
N ALA A 42 -10.46 -9.73 -10.92
CA ALA A 42 -11.84 -10.17 -10.66
C ALA A 42 -11.89 -11.53 -9.92
N ASN A 43 -10.83 -12.34 -9.99
CA ASN A 43 -10.74 -13.59 -9.24
C ASN A 43 -10.27 -13.31 -7.81
N ILE A 44 -11.20 -13.39 -6.85
CA ILE A 44 -10.90 -13.24 -5.42
C ILE A 44 -10.38 -14.51 -4.74
N PHE A 45 -10.37 -15.63 -5.47
CA PHE A 45 -9.83 -16.92 -5.06
C PHE A 45 -8.48 -17.15 -5.78
N ASP A 46 -7.62 -16.14 -5.79
CA ASP A 46 -6.32 -16.15 -6.44
C ASP A 46 -5.20 -16.31 -5.40
N GLY A 47 -4.77 -17.55 -5.15
CA GLY A 47 -3.80 -17.84 -4.10
C GLY A 47 -3.74 -19.32 -3.74
N THR A 48 -3.37 -19.61 -2.50
CA THR A 48 -3.11 -20.97 -2.01
C THR A 48 -4.36 -21.79 -1.65
N GLY A 49 -5.58 -21.26 -1.80
CA GLY A 49 -6.80 -21.94 -1.36
C GLY A 49 -7.02 -21.96 0.16
N ASN A 50 -6.24 -21.21 0.94
CA ASN A 50 -6.40 -21.10 2.39
C ASN A 50 -5.98 -19.72 2.91
N GLY A 51 -6.30 -19.44 4.18
CA GLY A 51 -6.00 -18.15 4.84
C GLY A 51 -4.58 -18.02 5.40
N GLY A 52 -3.69 -18.97 5.12
CA GLY A 52 -2.31 -18.94 5.59
C GLY A 52 -2.19 -19.21 7.08
N SER A 53 -1.15 -18.64 7.70
CA SER A 53 -0.86 -18.81 9.12
C SER A 53 -0.61 -17.47 9.77
N ASP A 54 -1.29 -17.19 10.89
CA ASP A 54 -1.09 -15.98 11.68
C ASP A 54 0.21 -16.06 12.51
N THR A 55 1.34 -16.05 11.80
CA THR A 55 2.70 -16.16 12.33
C THR A 55 3.60 -15.22 11.56
N TYR A 56 4.63 -14.70 12.24
CA TYR A 56 5.61 -13.83 11.62
C TYR A 56 6.87 -14.61 11.25
N ARG A 57 7.34 -14.42 10.02
CA ARG A 57 8.58 -14.98 9.47
C ARG A 57 9.54 -13.84 9.14
N CYS A 58 10.80 -14.00 9.53
CA CYS A 58 11.86 -13.05 9.22
C CYS A 58 12.49 -13.37 7.86
N TYR A 59 12.35 -12.45 6.92
CA TYR A 59 12.97 -12.49 5.60
C TYR A 59 14.15 -11.49 5.55
N TYR A 60 15.20 -11.84 4.82
CA TYR A 60 16.44 -11.05 4.74
C TYR A 60 16.99 -11.04 3.32
N GLY A 61 17.78 -10.02 2.98
CA GLY A 61 18.42 -9.90 1.68
C GLY A 61 17.51 -9.26 0.62
N GLY A 62 17.69 -9.69 -0.63
CA GLY A 62 16.89 -9.22 -1.78
C GLY A 62 15.53 -9.90 -1.88
N TRP A 63 14.70 -9.42 -2.82
CA TRP A 63 13.31 -9.86 -2.95
C TRP A 63 13.14 -11.36 -3.20
N GLN A 64 14.15 -12.04 -3.77
CA GLN A 64 14.11 -13.49 -4.03
C GLN A 64 14.05 -14.33 -2.76
N SER A 65 14.38 -13.75 -1.60
CA SER A 65 14.30 -14.41 -0.31
C SER A 65 12.93 -14.27 0.36
N PHE A 66 12.00 -13.53 -0.25
CA PHE A 66 10.64 -13.32 0.22
C PHE A 66 9.66 -14.28 -0.51
N PRO A 67 8.45 -14.51 0.04
CA PRO A 67 7.52 -15.51 -0.50
C PRO A 67 7.13 -15.25 -1.97
N PRO A 68 7.25 -16.22 -2.88
CA PRO A 68 6.73 -16.04 -4.23
C PRO A 68 5.19 -15.99 -4.24
N VAL A 69 4.60 -15.50 -5.33
CA VAL A 69 3.13 -15.44 -5.52
C VAL A 69 2.40 -16.76 -5.26
N SER A 70 3.07 -17.90 -5.46
CA SER A 70 2.52 -19.23 -5.18
C SER A 70 2.32 -19.52 -3.68
N GLU A 71 2.90 -18.73 -2.79
CA GLU A 71 2.72 -18.82 -1.34
C GLU A 71 1.72 -17.80 -0.79
N TRP A 72 1.27 -16.84 -1.61
CA TRP A 72 0.35 -15.81 -1.16
C TRP A 72 -1.06 -16.36 -0.97
N ILE A 73 -1.73 -15.94 0.10
CA ILE A 73 -3.11 -16.33 0.37
C ILE A 73 -4.07 -15.69 -0.63
N GLU A 74 -5.28 -16.22 -0.73
CA GLU A 74 -6.33 -15.66 -1.59
C GLU A 74 -6.85 -14.32 -1.02
N PHE A 75 -7.26 -13.41 -1.91
CA PHE A 75 -7.81 -12.12 -1.50
C PHE A 75 -9.04 -12.26 -0.59
N ASP A 76 -9.96 -13.18 -0.89
CA ASP A 76 -11.13 -13.41 -0.05
C ASP A 76 -10.73 -13.79 1.39
N ALA A 77 -9.75 -14.68 1.54
CA ALA A 77 -9.26 -15.08 2.85
C ALA A 77 -8.56 -13.93 3.60
N MET A 78 -7.72 -13.16 2.89
CA MET A 78 -7.03 -11.99 3.43
C MET A 78 -8.01 -10.90 3.88
N TRP A 79 -9.04 -10.65 3.07
CA TRP A 79 -10.10 -9.70 3.37
C TRP A 79 -10.93 -10.15 4.58
N ASN A 80 -11.39 -11.39 4.58
CA ASN A 80 -12.22 -11.91 5.66
C ASN A 80 -11.47 -11.88 7.01
N ASN A 81 -10.16 -12.15 7.00
CA ASN A 81 -9.32 -12.06 8.20
C ASN A 81 -9.14 -10.61 8.71
N SER A 82 -9.16 -9.62 7.82
CA SER A 82 -8.90 -8.21 8.16
C SER A 82 -10.13 -7.40 8.60
N LYS A 83 -11.36 -7.90 8.41
CA LYS A 83 -12.59 -7.17 8.80
C LYS A 83 -12.62 -6.76 10.27
N THR A 84 -12.22 -7.65 11.18
CA THR A 84 -12.22 -7.35 12.62
C THR A 84 -11.21 -6.27 12.96
N ALA A 85 -10.01 -6.33 12.37
CA ALA A 85 -9.01 -5.27 12.51
C ALA A 85 -9.52 -3.93 12.00
N MET A 86 -10.16 -3.88 10.82
CA MET A 86 -10.75 -2.66 10.25
C MET A 86 -11.89 -2.08 11.12
N ALA A 87 -12.68 -2.92 11.78
CA ALA A 87 -13.73 -2.47 12.70
C ALA A 87 -13.18 -1.82 14.00
N GLN A 88 -11.88 -2.02 14.29
CA GLN A 88 -11.19 -1.50 15.47
C GLN A 88 -10.02 -0.57 15.12
N SER A 89 -9.82 -0.29 13.84
CA SER A 89 -8.61 0.31 13.30
C SER A 89 -8.40 1.74 13.77
N CYS A 90 -9.47 2.51 14.02
CA CYS A 90 -9.38 3.92 14.37
C CYS A 90 -9.19 4.18 15.87
N ALA A 91 -9.32 3.17 16.73
CA ALA A 91 -9.24 3.33 18.19
C ALA A 91 -7.80 3.50 18.71
N ASN A 92 -6.82 2.93 18.02
CA ASN A 92 -5.50 2.62 18.60
C ASN A 92 -4.30 3.13 17.77
N LEU A 93 -4.49 3.99 16.76
CA LEU A 93 -3.42 4.23 15.78
C LEU A 93 -2.17 4.96 16.30
N GLY A 94 -2.12 5.51 17.52
CA GLY A 94 -0.96 6.32 17.97
C GLY A 94 -0.74 7.64 17.19
N ILE A 95 -1.33 7.75 15.99
CA ILE A 95 -1.39 8.91 15.09
C ILE A 95 -2.73 9.66 15.28
N GLY A 96 -3.67 9.09 16.03
CA GLY A 96 -4.97 9.70 16.34
C GLY A 96 -5.93 9.72 15.13
N SER A 97 -7.14 10.23 15.38
CA SER A 97 -8.12 10.60 14.36
C SER A 97 -8.29 12.12 14.44
N CYS A 98 -8.02 12.85 13.36
CA CYS A 98 -7.76 14.31 13.38
C CYS A 98 -8.86 15.10 12.68
N SER A 99 -10.05 14.53 12.55
CA SER A 99 -11.19 15.36 12.23
C SER A 99 -11.45 16.33 13.39
N ASN A 100 -11.07 17.60 13.21
CA ASN A 100 -11.56 18.75 13.99
C ASN A 100 -13.07 19.03 13.74
N GLY A 101 -13.80 18.04 13.21
CA GLY A 101 -15.24 18.02 12.99
C GLY A 101 -15.87 16.83 13.69
N ALA A 102 -16.45 17.10 14.86
CA ALA A 102 -17.48 16.33 15.59
C ALA A 102 -17.32 14.79 15.67
N GLY A 103 -16.55 14.31 16.65
CA GLY A 103 -16.96 13.26 17.61
C GLY A 103 -17.64 11.93 17.16
N ALA A 104 -17.57 11.50 15.90
CA ALA A 104 -18.51 10.51 15.35
C ALA A 104 -17.93 9.15 14.87
N PHE A 105 -16.62 8.88 15.00
CA PHE A 105 -15.99 7.74 14.31
C PHE A 105 -15.95 6.41 15.07
N GLY A 106 -16.35 6.38 16.34
CA GLY A 106 -16.30 5.14 17.13
C GLY A 106 -14.90 4.50 17.16
N PRO A 107 -14.77 3.20 17.43
CA PRO A 107 -13.47 2.52 17.49
C PRO A 107 -12.87 2.18 16.12
N GLY A 108 -13.58 2.34 15.00
CA GLY A 108 -13.13 1.91 13.68
C GLY A 108 -14.23 2.03 12.63
N ASN A 109 -14.03 1.36 11.50
CA ASN A 109 -14.97 1.44 10.38
C ASN A 109 -16.31 0.78 10.70
N SER A 110 -17.39 1.33 10.15
CA SER A 110 -18.66 0.61 10.05
C SER A 110 -18.56 -0.57 9.08
N GLY A 111 -19.53 -1.49 9.13
CA GLY A 111 -19.64 -2.56 8.14
C GLY A 111 -19.81 -2.03 6.71
N GLU A 112 -20.56 -0.93 6.56
CA GLU A 112 -20.72 -0.24 5.28
C GLU A 112 -19.38 0.28 4.77
N GLN A 113 -18.65 1.05 5.59
CA GLN A 113 -17.33 1.60 5.23
C GLN A 113 -16.33 0.51 4.86
N THR A 114 -16.38 -0.63 5.56
CA THR A 114 -15.58 -1.81 5.21
C THR A 114 -15.94 -2.32 3.81
N GLY A 115 -17.22 -2.42 3.47
CA GLY A 115 -17.68 -2.75 2.11
C GLY A 115 -17.27 -1.72 1.04
N LEU A 116 -17.25 -0.43 1.37
CA LEU A 116 -16.80 0.61 0.45
C LEU A 116 -15.30 0.50 0.13
N ILE A 117 -14.48 0.08 1.11
CA ILE A 117 -13.05 -0.23 0.89
C ILE A 117 -12.89 -1.42 -0.06
N TRP A 118 -13.67 -2.50 0.10
CA TRP A 118 -13.65 -3.63 -0.84
C TRP A 118 -13.92 -3.16 -2.27
N ASN A 119 -15.00 -2.40 -2.47
CA ASN A 119 -15.38 -1.89 -3.78
C ASN A 119 -14.25 -1.05 -4.41
N ALA A 120 -13.62 -0.18 -3.61
CA ALA A 120 -12.51 0.64 -4.05
C ALA A 120 -11.30 -0.21 -4.47
N ILE A 121 -10.91 -1.20 -3.67
CA ILE A 121 -9.79 -2.11 -4.00
C ILE A 121 -10.08 -2.85 -5.30
N GLN A 122 -11.26 -3.48 -5.45
CA GLN A 122 -11.57 -4.24 -6.65
C GLN A 122 -11.59 -3.35 -7.90
N GLN A 123 -12.16 -2.13 -7.79
CA GLN A 123 -12.17 -1.18 -8.89
C GLN A 123 -10.75 -0.76 -9.29
N VAL A 124 -9.94 -0.32 -8.32
CA VAL A 124 -8.61 0.24 -8.60
C VAL A 124 -7.63 -0.85 -9.02
N ALA A 125 -7.71 -2.06 -8.46
CA ALA A 125 -6.92 -3.20 -8.92
C ALA A 125 -7.20 -3.54 -10.39
N GLN A 126 -8.48 -3.54 -10.81
CA GLN A 126 -8.85 -3.79 -12.21
C GLN A 126 -8.34 -2.70 -13.16
N THR A 127 -8.39 -1.43 -12.76
CA THR A 127 -7.97 -0.33 -13.64
C THR A 127 -6.46 -0.16 -13.69
N SER A 128 -5.76 -0.36 -12.57
CA SER A 128 -4.31 -0.18 -12.43
C SER A 128 -3.49 -1.44 -12.75
N LEU A 129 -4.12 -2.62 -12.77
CA LEU A 129 -3.47 -3.92 -12.90
C LEU A 129 -2.51 -4.27 -11.75
N VAL A 130 -2.56 -3.56 -10.62
CA VAL A 130 -1.88 -3.98 -9.38
C VAL A 130 -2.65 -5.13 -8.74
N ASP A 131 -1.95 -6.12 -8.20
CA ASP A 131 -2.60 -7.23 -7.47
C ASP A 131 -3.38 -6.70 -6.25
N HIS A 132 -4.68 -7.01 -6.20
CA HIS A 132 -5.58 -6.55 -5.12
C HIS A 132 -5.12 -6.93 -3.71
N ARG A 133 -4.40 -8.05 -3.53
CA ARG A 133 -3.85 -8.45 -2.22
C ARG A 133 -2.77 -7.50 -1.79
N PHE A 134 -1.97 -7.00 -2.72
CA PHE A 134 -0.94 -6.01 -2.42
C PHE A 134 -1.52 -4.64 -2.07
N ILE A 135 -2.61 -4.22 -2.73
CA ILE A 135 -3.35 -3.01 -2.34
C ILE A 135 -3.88 -3.17 -0.90
N LEU A 136 -4.51 -4.30 -0.58
CA LEU A 136 -5.00 -4.56 0.78
C LEU A 136 -3.86 -4.63 1.81
N ALA A 137 -2.75 -5.30 1.50
CA ALA A 137 -1.57 -5.37 2.37
C ALA A 137 -1.05 -3.97 2.72
N THR A 138 -1.03 -3.08 1.73
CA THR A 138 -0.58 -1.69 1.88
C THR A 138 -1.56 -0.89 2.73
N ILE A 139 -2.88 -0.99 2.49
CA ILE A 139 -3.89 -0.35 3.36
C ILE A 139 -3.76 -0.82 4.81
N LEU A 140 -3.52 -2.12 5.03
CA LEU A 140 -3.32 -2.66 6.37
C LEU A 140 -2.01 -2.18 6.99
N GLN A 141 -0.95 -1.97 6.20
CA GLN A 141 0.31 -1.42 6.70
C GLN A 141 0.19 0.05 7.09
N GLU A 142 -0.52 0.84 6.29
CA GLU A 142 -0.56 2.29 6.44
C GLU A 142 -1.60 2.77 7.45
N SER A 143 -2.75 2.08 7.54
CA SER A 143 -3.87 2.57 8.36
C SER A 143 -4.66 1.49 9.09
N ILE A 144 -4.33 0.21 8.92
CA ILE A 144 -5.17 -0.93 9.33
C ILE A 144 -6.58 -0.82 8.70
N GLY A 145 -6.72 -0.03 7.62
CA GLY A 145 -7.97 0.30 6.96
C GLY A 145 -8.81 1.39 7.60
N CYS A 146 -8.33 2.15 8.60
CA CYS A 146 -9.11 3.26 9.17
C CYS A 146 -9.35 4.36 8.11
N VAL A 147 -10.60 4.53 7.66
CA VAL A 147 -10.93 5.54 6.64
C VAL A 147 -10.63 6.97 7.12
N ASN A 148 -10.65 7.19 8.43
CA ASN A 148 -10.45 8.49 9.06
C ASN A 148 -9.08 8.62 9.77
N VAL A 149 -8.10 7.89 9.26
CA VAL A 149 -6.71 7.96 9.72
C VAL A 149 -6.15 9.36 9.52
N CYS A 150 -5.31 9.79 10.45
CA CYS A 150 -4.61 11.05 10.28
C CYS A 150 -3.55 11.01 9.20
N PRO A 151 -3.27 12.15 8.56
CA PRO A 151 -2.08 12.27 7.74
C PRO A 151 -0.84 12.01 8.58
N SER A 152 0.07 11.19 8.08
CA SER A 152 1.43 11.11 8.59
C SER A 152 2.23 12.31 8.09
N THR A 153 3.14 12.79 8.93
CA THR A 153 3.95 13.96 8.59
C THR A 153 4.92 13.64 7.48
N ASN A 154 4.98 14.50 6.46
CA ASN A 154 5.97 14.36 5.41
C ASN A 154 7.37 14.69 5.96
N PRO A 155 8.40 13.85 5.74
CA PRO A 155 9.77 14.17 6.15
C PRO A 155 10.34 15.40 5.44
N ASP A 156 9.84 15.74 4.24
CA ASP A 156 10.12 17.02 3.58
C ASP A 156 9.05 18.05 3.97
N PRO A 157 9.39 19.05 4.81
CA PRO A 157 8.42 20.05 5.27
C PRO A 157 7.95 21.01 4.16
N SER A 158 8.51 20.93 2.94
CA SER A 158 8.05 21.68 1.78
C SER A 158 6.92 20.99 1.00
N GLN A 159 6.65 19.71 1.31
CA GLN A 159 5.58 18.91 0.73
C GLN A 159 4.40 18.79 1.71
N PRO A 160 3.17 18.57 1.23
CA PRO A 160 2.06 18.28 2.11
C PRO A 160 2.24 16.94 2.83
N ASP A 161 1.57 16.81 3.97
CA ASP A 161 1.46 15.54 4.69
C ASP A 161 0.78 14.45 3.84
N ASN A 162 0.82 13.22 4.35
CA ASN A 162 0.44 12.01 3.64
C ASN A 162 -0.88 11.44 4.17
N PRO A 163 -2.05 11.86 3.64
CA PRO A 163 -3.37 11.45 4.14
C PRO A 163 -3.89 10.12 3.58
N GLY A 164 -5.02 9.70 4.14
CA GLY A 164 -5.90 8.68 3.57
C GLY A 164 -5.47 7.25 3.91
N LEU A 165 -6.25 6.28 3.42
CA LEU A 165 -6.12 4.85 3.73
C LEU A 165 -4.72 4.27 3.46
N MET A 166 -4.04 4.83 2.47
CA MET A 166 -2.71 4.41 2.03
C MET A 166 -1.65 5.48 2.33
N GLN A 167 -1.95 6.50 3.13
CA GLN A 167 -0.99 7.55 3.55
C GLN A 167 -0.17 8.09 2.36
N SER A 168 -0.87 8.56 1.33
CA SER A 168 -0.26 8.87 0.03
C SER A 168 0.15 10.33 -0.05
N ASP A 169 1.24 10.63 -0.77
CA ASP A 169 1.80 11.98 -0.90
C ASP A 169 0.76 12.99 -1.42
N GLY A 170 0.31 13.89 -0.54
CA GLY A 170 -0.74 14.86 -0.83
C GLY A 170 -2.05 14.27 -1.36
N GLY A 171 -2.40 13.06 -0.92
CA GLY A 171 -3.63 12.36 -1.32
C GLY A 171 -4.93 12.98 -0.78
N ALA A 172 -6.04 12.31 -1.06
CA ALA A 172 -7.35 12.65 -0.55
C ALA A 172 -7.57 12.17 0.89
N THR A 173 -8.55 12.76 1.56
CA THR A 173 -9.05 12.34 2.87
C THR A 173 -10.49 11.87 2.78
N PHE A 174 -10.92 11.08 3.76
CA PHE A 174 -12.32 10.71 3.91
C PHE A 174 -13.22 11.92 4.17
N VAL A 175 -14.41 11.93 3.56
CA VAL A 175 -15.36 13.07 3.63
C VAL A 175 -16.19 13.12 4.91
N GLY A 176 -16.10 12.10 5.75
CA GLY A 176 -16.74 12.02 7.06
C GLY A 176 -18.09 11.30 7.11
N ASN A 177 -18.48 10.87 8.32
CA ASN A 177 -19.64 10.00 8.55
C ASN A 177 -21.00 10.67 8.25
N SER A 178 -21.06 12.00 8.19
CA SER A 178 -22.29 12.72 7.82
C SER A 178 -22.53 12.78 6.31
N ALA A 179 -21.53 12.43 5.50
CA ALA A 179 -21.67 12.38 4.05
C ALA A 179 -22.50 11.16 3.62
N SER A 180 -23.15 11.24 2.47
CA SER A 180 -23.88 10.10 1.89
C SER A 180 -22.94 8.93 1.56
N ASP A 181 -23.46 7.70 1.52
CA ASP A 181 -22.66 6.51 1.16
C ASP A 181 -21.97 6.66 -0.20
N SER A 182 -22.63 7.29 -1.19
CA SER A 182 -22.01 7.57 -2.49
C SER A 182 -20.84 8.55 -2.39
N SER A 183 -20.94 9.58 -1.55
CA SER A 183 -19.84 10.52 -1.30
C SER A 183 -18.68 9.86 -0.54
N GLN A 184 -19.02 9.01 0.44
CA GLN A 184 -18.05 8.19 1.18
C GLN A 184 -17.32 7.25 0.22
N GLN A 185 -18.05 6.52 -0.64
CA GLN A 185 -17.48 5.64 -1.66
C GLN A 185 -16.53 6.38 -2.57
N SER A 186 -16.92 7.54 -3.11
CA SER A 186 -16.05 8.34 -3.98
C SER A 186 -14.77 8.77 -3.28
N SER A 187 -14.84 9.21 -2.02
CA SER A 187 -13.65 9.59 -1.26
C SER A 187 -12.74 8.40 -0.95
N ILE A 188 -13.31 7.24 -0.61
CA ILE A 188 -12.57 6.00 -0.34
C ILE A 188 -11.89 5.50 -1.60
N THR A 189 -12.61 5.47 -2.73
CA THR A 189 -12.03 5.13 -4.03
C THR A 189 -10.90 6.08 -4.38
N GLN A 190 -11.04 7.38 -4.13
CA GLN A 190 -9.98 8.36 -4.40
C GLN A 190 -8.74 8.11 -3.54
N MET A 191 -8.88 7.81 -2.24
CA MET A 191 -7.75 7.45 -1.38
C MET A 191 -7.00 6.21 -1.91
N VAL A 192 -7.71 5.22 -2.45
CA VAL A 192 -7.09 4.01 -3.03
C VAL A 192 -6.45 4.30 -4.39
N ILE A 193 -7.05 5.18 -5.21
CA ILE A 193 -6.44 5.67 -6.46
C ILE A 193 -5.12 6.38 -6.16
N ASP A 194 -5.10 7.28 -5.19
CA ASP A 194 -3.91 8.07 -4.85
C ASP A 194 -2.75 7.17 -4.41
N GLY A 195 -3.00 6.19 -3.55
CA GLY A 195 -1.96 5.26 -3.10
C GLY A 195 -1.54 4.23 -4.14
N THR A 196 -2.47 3.79 -5.00
CA THR A 196 -2.14 2.75 -5.99
C THR A 196 -1.53 3.35 -7.26
N GLN A 197 -2.10 4.43 -7.77
CA GLN A 197 -1.77 5.01 -9.08
C GLN A 197 -0.97 6.32 -8.98
N GLY A 198 -0.74 6.82 -7.76
CA GLY A 198 0.03 8.02 -7.46
C GLY A 198 -0.78 9.30 -7.53
N THR A 199 -0.18 10.38 -7.03
CA THR A 199 -0.70 11.75 -7.11
C THR A 199 0.25 12.61 -7.94
N SER A 200 -0.12 13.86 -8.20
CA SER A 200 0.78 14.81 -8.85
C SER A 200 2.03 15.15 -8.02
N LEU A 201 2.07 14.76 -6.74
CA LEU A 201 3.14 15.08 -5.80
C LEU A 201 4.05 13.88 -5.54
N GLY A 202 3.52 12.66 -5.60
CA GLY A 202 4.32 11.46 -5.36
C GLY A 202 3.82 10.22 -6.07
N ASP A 203 4.72 9.25 -6.14
CA ASP A 203 4.51 7.95 -6.76
C ASP A 203 3.55 7.07 -5.95
N GLY A 204 2.77 6.25 -6.66
CA GLY A 204 1.96 5.18 -6.07
C GLY A 204 2.60 3.81 -6.29
N LEU A 205 1.88 2.75 -5.90
CA LEU A 205 2.31 1.37 -6.12
C LEU A 205 2.66 1.08 -7.59
N VAL A 206 1.91 1.61 -8.55
CA VAL A 206 2.13 1.38 -9.99
C VAL A 206 3.54 1.80 -10.43
N GLN A 207 4.01 2.96 -10.01
CA GLN A 207 5.32 3.51 -10.39
C GLN A 207 6.42 2.62 -9.82
N CYS A 208 6.34 2.31 -8.52
CA CYS A 208 7.27 1.40 -7.86
C CYS A 208 7.26 -0.01 -8.49
N ILE A 209 6.10 -0.57 -8.82
CA ILE A 209 5.99 -1.88 -9.50
C ILE A 209 6.60 -1.82 -10.90
N ASN A 210 6.37 -0.75 -11.65
CA ASN A 210 6.94 -0.61 -12.99
C ASN A 210 8.46 -0.48 -12.96
N GLN A 211 9.01 0.12 -11.90
CA GLN A 211 10.45 0.25 -11.70
C GLN A 211 11.12 -1.06 -11.31
N TYR A 212 10.54 -1.82 -10.38
CA TYR A 212 11.22 -2.99 -9.78
C TYR A 212 10.67 -4.36 -10.22
N GLY A 213 9.43 -4.40 -10.71
CA GLY A 213 8.82 -5.61 -11.23
C GLY A 213 8.43 -6.66 -10.18
N ASN A 214 8.43 -6.34 -8.89
CA ASN A 214 7.96 -7.22 -7.81
C ASN A 214 7.41 -6.40 -6.63
N ILE A 215 6.60 -7.03 -5.76
CA ILE A 215 5.93 -6.30 -4.66
C ILE A 215 6.88 -5.90 -3.54
N TYR A 216 8.03 -6.57 -3.36
CA TYR A 216 8.88 -6.38 -2.18
C TYR A 216 9.78 -5.16 -2.31
N GLU A 217 10.44 -5.02 -3.46
CA GLU A 217 11.14 -3.79 -3.79
C GLU A 217 10.14 -2.64 -4.01
N ALA A 218 8.97 -2.90 -4.60
CA ALA A 218 7.93 -1.89 -4.73
C ALA A 218 7.40 -1.39 -3.38
N ALA A 219 7.26 -2.27 -2.39
CA ALA A 219 6.89 -1.90 -1.02
C ALA A 219 7.95 -1.00 -0.36
N ARG A 220 9.24 -1.31 -0.53
CA ARG A 220 10.33 -0.44 -0.04
C ARG A 220 10.32 0.92 -0.74
N CYS A 221 10.14 0.93 -2.07
CA CYS A 221 10.00 2.13 -2.87
C CYS A 221 8.83 2.99 -2.38
N TYR A 222 7.66 2.40 -2.14
CA TYR A 222 6.49 3.12 -1.64
C TYR A 222 6.75 3.78 -0.29
N ASN A 223 7.35 3.04 0.66
CA ASN A 223 7.58 3.50 2.02
C ASN A 223 8.70 4.56 2.15
N SER A 224 9.72 4.51 1.29
CA SER A 224 10.95 5.32 1.50
C SER A 224 11.43 6.08 0.27
N GLY A 225 10.84 5.87 -0.90
CA GLY A 225 11.28 6.44 -2.17
C GLY A 225 12.64 5.92 -2.68
N SER A 226 13.37 5.12 -1.89
CA SER A 226 14.69 4.57 -2.20
C SER A 226 14.76 3.08 -1.87
N VAL A 227 15.57 2.31 -2.58
CA VAL A 227 15.63 0.85 -2.39
C VAL A 227 17.07 0.35 -2.41
N ASN A 228 17.48 -0.29 -1.33
CA ASN A 228 18.67 -1.15 -1.29
C ASN A 228 18.27 -2.58 -1.69
N SER A 229 18.37 -2.92 -2.97
CA SER A 229 17.97 -4.25 -3.50
C SER A 229 18.74 -5.42 -2.89
N GLY A 230 19.89 -5.18 -2.24
CA GLY A 230 20.65 -6.20 -1.53
C GLY A 230 20.17 -6.46 -0.10
N ASN A 231 19.40 -5.53 0.47
CA ASN A 231 18.89 -5.62 1.84
C ASN A 231 17.58 -4.83 1.97
N LEU A 232 16.43 -5.51 1.80
CA LEU A 232 15.11 -4.85 1.89
C LEU A 232 14.67 -4.46 3.32
N ASN A 233 15.46 -4.87 4.32
CA ASN A 233 15.31 -4.42 5.71
C ASN A 233 16.07 -3.12 5.98
N ASP A 234 16.87 -2.63 5.02
CA ASP A 234 17.39 -1.27 5.06
C ASP A 234 16.21 -0.31 4.94
N GLY A 235 15.99 0.46 6.00
CA GLY A 235 14.87 1.37 6.10
C GLY A 235 14.95 2.53 5.10
N GLU A 236 16.15 2.87 4.63
CA GLU A 236 16.43 4.07 3.83
C GLU A 236 15.84 5.33 4.48
N GLY A 237 15.91 5.41 5.82
CA GLY A 237 15.33 6.50 6.62
C GLY A 237 13.86 6.32 7.01
N ALA A 238 13.17 5.30 6.49
CA ALA A 238 11.80 4.94 6.84
C ALA A 238 11.72 3.66 7.68
N THR A 239 10.50 3.12 7.85
CA THR A 239 10.24 1.92 8.67
C THR A 239 11.01 0.70 8.14
N ALA A 240 11.92 0.16 8.95
CA ALA A 240 12.74 -1.00 8.57
C ALA A 240 11.90 -2.26 8.32
N SER A 241 10.86 -2.51 9.12
CA SER A 241 10.03 -3.71 9.04
C SER A 241 9.12 -3.79 7.82
N TYR A 242 8.91 -2.68 7.11
CA TYR A 242 7.82 -2.51 6.15
C TYR A 242 7.69 -3.67 5.14
N VAL A 243 8.78 -4.07 4.51
CA VAL A 243 8.77 -5.13 3.48
C VAL A 243 8.48 -6.50 4.11
N ASN A 244 9.02 -6.77 5.30
CA ASN A 244 8.71 -7.98 6.05
C ASN A 244 7.24 -8.02 6.48
N ASP A 245 6.69 -6.91 6.96
CA ASP A 245 5.29 -6.81 7.37
C ASP A 245 4.36 -7.03 6.17
N ILE A 246 4.67 -6.46 5.00
CA ILE A 246 3.95 -6.74 3.74
C ILE A 246 4.01 -8.22 3.41
N ALA A 247 5.19 -8.84 3.40
CA ALA A 247 5.35 -10.27 3.09
C ALA A 247 4.57 -11.19 4.03
N ASN A 248 4.55 -10.86 5.31
CA ASN A 248 3.80 -11.61 6.31
C ASN A 248 2.29 -11.42 6.14
N ARG A 249 1.80 -10.22 5.82
CA ARG A 249 0.38 -10.01 5.48
C ARG A 249 -0.05 -10.81 4.24
N MET A 250 0.80 -10.89 3.23
CA MET A 250 0.55 -11.70 2.02
C MET A 250 0.47 -13.20 2.32
N THR A 251 0.93 -13.65 3.50
CA THR A 251 0.91 -15.05 3.94
C THR A 251 0.02 -15.31 5.17
N GLY A 252 -0.78 -14.33 5.58
CA GLY A 252 -1.85 -14.48 6.57
C GLY A 252 -1.59 -13.90 7.96
N TRP A 253 -0.44 -13.25 8.19
CA TRP A 253 -0.16 -12.57 9.47
C TRP A 253 -1.00 -11.31 9.65
N LEU A 254 -1.63 -11.18 10.82
CA LEU A 254 -2.32 -9.94 11.22
C LEU A 254 -2.41 -9.73 12.73
N TYR A 255 -2.62 -10.78 13.52
CA TYR A 255 -2.89 -10.67 14.96
C TYR A 255 -1.83 -11.30 15.85
N SER A 256 -0.89 -12.05 15.28
CA SER A 256 0.19 -12.69 16.01
C SER A 256 1.01 -11.69 16.84
N ASP A 257 1.38 -12.08 18.07
CA ASP A 257 2.27 -11.30 18.92
C ASP A 257 3.70 -11.21 18.34
N SER A 258 4.07 -12.19 17.50
CA SER A 258 5.34 -12.19 16.79
C SER A 258 5.37 -11.11 15.70
N LYS A 259 6.48 -10.38 15.64
CA LYS A 259 6.69 -9.22 14.76
C LYS A 259 8.17 -8.97 14.50
N PHE A 260 8.47 -7.99 13.66
CA PHE A 260 9.82 -7.69 13.17
C PHE A 260 10.89 -7.53 14.25
N ASN A 261 10.57 -7.05 15.45
CA ASN A 261 11.56 -6.89 16.53
C ASN A 261 12.09 -8.22 17.11
N GLN A 262 11.57 -9.35 16.64
CA GLN A 262 12.05 -10.70 16.92
C GLN A 262 12.99 -11.21 15.81
N CYS A 263 13.16 -10.41 14.75
CA CYS A 263 14.27 -10.43 13.82
C CYS A 263 15.38 -9.49 14.38
#